data_AF-A0A960D7X7-F1
#
_entry.id   AF-A0A960D7X7-F1
#
_cell.length_a   1.000
_cell.length_b   1.000
_cell.length_c   1.000
_cell.angle_alpha   90.00
_cell.angle_beta   90.00
_cell.angle_gamma   90.00
#
_symmetry.space_group_name_H-M   'P 1'
#
loop_
_entity.id
_entity.type
_entity.pdbx_description
1 polymer ?
#
loop_
_entity_poly.entity_id
_entity_poly.type
_entity_poly.pdbx_seq_one_letter_code
_entity_poly.pdbx_strand_id
1 'polypeptide(L)'
;HGHCGVLDARGLVDNDATNAQYVKLAVAQAESGAHVVGPSGMMDGQVAAIRDGLDAAGFTDVVILAYAAKFASAFYGPFREAVASRLQGDRRTYQQDSANAREALREIELDLDEGADIVMVKPALGYLDIVRAVADTSPVPVAAYQVSGEYAMISAAAANGWMDARAAALESLTSIRRAGADIVLTYWAADAAGWLA
;
A
#
# COMPACT_ATOMS: atom_id res chain seq x y z
N HIS A 1 12.53 4.74 -15.80
CA HIS A 1 12.93 5.77 -14.82
C HIS A 1 12.66 5.38 -13.37
N GLY A 2 11.73 4.46 -13.06
CA GLY A 2 11.56 3.92 -11.71
C GLY A 2 10.68 4.76 -10.77
N HIS A 3 10.20 5.92 -11.21
CA HIS A 3 9.07 6.61 -10.59
C HIS A 3 7.77 5.84 -10.78
N CYS A 4 6.79 6.12 -9.92
CA CYS A 4 5.47 5.51 -9.97
C CYS A 4 4.58 6.05 -11.10
N GLY A 5 4.90 7.24 -11.64
CA GLY A 5 4.10 7.90 -12.69
C GLY A 5 4.91 8.37 -13.89
N VAL A 6 4.18 8.96 -14.84
CA VAL A 6 4.70 9.60 -16.05
C VAL A 6 5.55 10.82 -15.66
N LEU A 7 6.65 11.06 -16.37
CA LEU A 7 7.51 12.22 -16.12
C LEU A 7 7.23 13.34 -17.12
N ASP A 8 7.18 14.58 -16.63
CA ASP A 8 7.12 15.79 -17.45
C ASP A 8 8.48 16.11 -18.10
N ALA A 9 8.53 17.17 -18.90
CA ALA A 9 9.77 17.60 -19.58
C ALA A 9 10.88 18.04 -18.61
N ARG A 10 10.57 18.29 -17.33
CA ARG A 10 11.52 18.66 -16.26
C ARG A 10 11.94 17.43 -15.44
N GLY A 11 11.39 16.26 -15.71
CA GLY A 11 11.64 15.02 -14.97
C GLY A 11 10.84 14.90 -13.66
N LEU A 12 9.82 15.74 -13.45
CA LEU A 12 8.89 15.64 -12.31
C LEU A 12 7.74 14.70 -12.66
N VAL A 13 7.15 14.05 -11.66
CA VAL A 13 5.98 13.19 -11.89
C VAL A 13 4.78 14.06 -12.22
N ASP A 14 4.17 13.81 -13.38
CA ASP A 14 2.94 14.46 -13.83
C ASP A 14 1.74 13.67 -13.33
N ASN A 15 0.99 14.26 -12.39
CA ASN A 15 -0.14 13.62 -11.72
C ASN A 15 -1.23 13.19 -12.71
N ASP A 16 -1.73 14.13 -13.52
CA ASP A 16 -2.90 13.92 -14.37
C ASP A 16 -2.57 12.98 -15.54
N ALA A 17 -1.38 13.14 -16.12
CA ALA A 17 -0.91 12.22 -17.16
C ALA A 17 -0.71 10.79 -16.59
N THR A 18 -0.36 10.67 -15.31
CA THR A 18 -0.24 9.37 -14.63
C THR A 18 -1.61 8.74 -14.38
N ASN A 19 -2.58 9.49 -13.87
CA ASN A 19 -3.93 8.99 -13.63
C ASN A 19 -4.55 8.42 -14.92
N ALA A 20 -4.34 9.07 -16.06
CA ALA A 20 -4.77 8.55 -17.35
C ALA A 20 -4.14 7.19 -17.72
N GLN A 21 -2.92 6.89 -17.27
CA GLN A 21 -2.31 5.55 -17.45
C GLN A 21 -2.83 4.55 -16.41
N TYR A 22 -3.09 4.98 -15.19
CA TYR A 22 -3.61 4.12 -14.14
C TYR A 22 -5.01 3.59 -14.48
N VAL A 23 -5.86 4.41 -15.08
CA VAL A 23 -7.15 3.97 -15.62
C VAL A 23 -6.97 2.82 -16.62
N LYS A 24 -6.10 3.01 -17.63
CA LYS A 24 -5.83 1.97 -18.64
C LYS A 24 -5.30 0.69 -18.01
N LEU A 25 -4.42 0.81 -17.01
CA LEU A 25 -3.86 -0.33 -16.30
C LEU A 25 -4.93 -1.08 -15.49
N ALA A 26 -5.77 -0.36 -14.75
CA ALA A 26 -6.83 -0.95 -13.94
C ALA A 26 -7.85 -1.68 -14.82
N VAL A 27 -8.28 -1.07 -15.93
CA VAL A 27 -9.18 -1.72 -16.90
C VAL A 27 -8.53 -2.96 -17.51
N ALA A 28 -7.27 -2.89 -17.94
CA ALA A 28 -6.58 -4.07 -18.47
C ALA A 28 -6.44 -5.21 -17.44
N GLN A 29 -6.24 -4.88 -16.16
CA GLN A 29 -6.23 -5.85 -15.07
C GLN A 29 -7.62 -6.47 -14.88
N ALA A 30 -8.68 -5.67 -14.88
CA ALA A 30 -10.06 -6.14 -14.78
C ALA A 30 -10.43 -7.06 -15.96
N GLU A 31 -10.10 -6.67 -17.19
CA GLU A 31 -10.27 -7.50 -18.40
C GLU A 31 -9.55 -8.85 -18.31
N SER A 32 -8.41 -8.90 -17.59
CA SER A 32 -7.67 -10.14 -17.33
C SER A 32 -8.25 -11.01 -16.20
N GLY A 33 -9.31 -10.54 -15.53
CA GLY A 33 -9.98 -11.25 -14.43
C GLY A 33 -9.56 -10.84 -13.03
N ALA A 34 -8.95 -9.66 -12.85
CA ALA A 34 -8.64 -9.14 -11.52
C ALA A 34 -9.92 -8.70 -10.80
N HIS A 35 -10.17 -9.27 -9.62
CA HIS A 35 -11.29 -8.88 -8.75
C HIS A 35 -10.98 -7.65 -7.89
N VAL A 36 -9.69 -7.35 -7.70
CA VAL A 36 -9.20 -6.25 -6.87
C VAL A 36 -8.05 -5.57 -7.63
N VAL A 37 -8.11 -4.25 -7.77
CA VAL A 37 -7.00 -3.42 -8.24
C VAL A 37 -6.43 -2.59 -7.09
N GLY A 38 -5.12 -2.40 -7.08
CA GLY A 38 -4.41 -1.75 -5.97
C GLY A 38 -3.55 -0.57 -6.41
N PRO A 39 -4.11 0.63 -6.64
CA PRO A 39 -3.34 1.80 -7.02
C PRO A 39 -2.38 2.20 -5.91
N SER A 40 -1.08 2.00 -6.14
CA SER A 40 -0.03 2.31 -5.16
C SER A 40 0.83 3.50 -5.55
N GLY A 41 0.36 4.31 -6.49
CA GLY A 41 1.10 5.44 -7.04
C GLY A 41 1.25 6.62 -6.09
N MET A 42 0.24 6.85 -5.25
CA MET A 42 0.03 8.10 -4.50
C MET A 42 -0.15 9.31 -5.44
N MET A 43 -0.89 9.13 -6.52
CA MET A 43 -1.30 10.25 -7.36
C MET A 43 -2.63 10.79 -6.83
N ASP A 44 -2.76 12.11 -6.74
CA ASP A 44 -3.97 12.78 -6.28
C ASP A 44 -5.12 12.45 -7.25
N GLY A 45 -6.29 12.05 -6.74
CA GLY A 45 -7.46 11.70 -7.55
C GLY A 45 -7.39 10.35 -8.26
N GLN A 46 -6.38 9.51 -7.96
CA GLN A 46 -6.20 8.22 -8.64
C GLN A 46 -7.38 7.27 -8.42
N VAL A 47 -8.04 7.32 -7.24
CA VAL A 47 -9.14 6.41 -6.91
C VAL A 47 -10.36 6.78 -7.73
N ALA A 48 -10.76 8.05 -7.73
CA ALA A 48 -11.90 8.50 -8.53
C ALA A 48 -11.67 8.23 -10.02
N ALA A 49 -10.48 8.56 -10.54
CA ALA A 49 -10.15 8.32 -11.95
C ALA A 49 -10.27 6.84 -12.32
N ILE A 50 -9.71 5.94 -11.48
CA ILE A 50 -9.79 4.50 -11.71
C ILE A 50 -11.22 4.00 -11.61
N ARG A 51 -11.99 4.46 -10.62
CA ARG A 51 -13.39 4.07 -10.43
C ARG A 51 -14.23 4.43 -11.66
N ASP A 52 -14.15 5.69 -12.11
CA ASP A 52 -14.84 6.16 -13.32
C ASP A 52 -14.44 5.35 -14.56
N GLY A 53 -13.15 5.03 -14.69
CA GLY A 53 -12.62 4.25 -15.80
C GLY A 53 -13.11 2.80 -15.82
N LEU A 54 -13.12 2.13 -14.65
CA LEU A 54 -13.66 0.79 -14.50
C LEU A 54 -15.16 0.76 -14.79
N ASP A 55 -15.92 1.73 -14.28
CA ASP A 55 -17.36 1.81 -14.46
C ASP A 55 -17.73 2.05 -15.94
N ALA A 56 -17.01 2.95 -16.62
CA ALA A 56 -17.19 3.19 -18.05
C ALA A 56 -16.88 1.95 -18.91
N ALA A 57 -15.97 1.09 -18.45
CA ALA A 57 -15.64 -0.18 -19.10
C ALA A 57 -16.58 -1.34 -18.68
N GLY A 58 -17.52 -1.12 -17.76
CA GLY A 58 -18.49 -2.12 -17.29
C GLY A 58 -17.99 -3.01 -16.14
N PHE A 59 -16.87 -2.68 -15.50
CA PHE A 59 -16.26 -3.41 -14.38
C PHE A 59 -16.66 -2.81 -13.02
N THR A 60 -17.96 -2.68 -12.78
CA THR A 60 -18.52 -2.05 -11.57
C THR A 60 -18.32 -2.86 -10.29
N ASP A 61 -17.98 -4.15 -10.42
CA ASP A 61 -17.78 -5.09 -9.32
C ASP A 61 -16.30 -5.28 -8.93
N VAL A 62 -15.37 -4.69 -9.68
CA VAL A 62 -13.94 -4.73 -9.35
C VAL A 62 -13.64 -3.79 -8.20
N VAL A 63 -13.09 -4.34 -7.12
CA VAL A 63 -12.77 -3.65 -5.87
C VAL A 63 -11.51 -2.79 -6.03
N ILE A 64 -11.51 -1.60 -5.44
CA ILE A 64 -10.33 -0.73 -5.32
C ILE A 64 -9.76 -0.82 -3.92
N LEU A 65 -8.55 -1.39 -3.81
CA LEU A 65 -7.72 -1.35 -2.61
C LEU A 65 -6.77 -0.15 -2.70
N ALA A 66 -7.20 0.98 -2.16
CA ALA A 66 -6.47 2.23 -2.21
C ALA A 66 -5.28 2.21 -1.24
N TYR A 67 -4.07 2.48 -1.74
CA TYR A 67 -2.89 2.70 -0.89
C TYR A 67 -2.90 4.11 -0.30
N ALA A 68 -3.97 4.46 0.40
CA ALA A 68 -4.32 5.82 0.79
C ALA A 68 -3.29 6.50 1.72
N ALA A 69 -2.67 5.73 2.63
CA ALA A 69 -1.56 6.22 3.44
C ALA A 69 -0.29 5.46 3.12
N LYS A 70 0.44 5.91 2.10
CA LYS A 70 1.72 5.33 1.71
C LYS A 70 2.87 6.32 1.88
N PHE A 71 3.70 6.01 2.86
CA PHE A 71 4.82 6.86 3.27
C PHE A 71 6.08 6.63 2.43
N ALA A 72 6.90 7.68 2.33
CA ALA A 72 8.24 7.67 1.73
C ALA A 72 9.26 6.94 2.63
N SER A 73 9.06 5.63 2.81
CA SER A 73 9.78 4.83 3.81
C SER A 73 11.12 4.25 3.34
N ALA A 74 12.05 4.12 4.29
CA ALA A 74 13.29 3.36 4.13
C ALA A 74 13.08 1.83 4.13
N PHE A 75 11.93 1.33 4.59
CA PHE A 75 11.66 -0.11 4.68
C PHE A 75 11.35 -0.79 3.33
N TYR A 76 11.42 -0.06 2.20
CA TYR A 76 11.16 -0.63 0.87
C TYR A 76 12.40 -1.22 0.17
N GLY A 77 13.58 -1.19 0.79
CA GLY A 77 14.83 -1.65 0.19
C GLY A 77 14.74 -3.04 -0.45
N PRO A 78 14.38 -4.11 0.30
CA PRO A 78 14.34 -5.46 -0.26
C PRO A 78 13.28 -5.63 -1.35
N PHE A 79 12.14 -4.93 -1.28
CA PHE A 79 11.15 -4.92 -2.36
C PHE A 79 11.72 -4.31 -3.64
N ARG A 80 12.44 -3.18 -3.56
CA ARG A 80 13.03 -2.52 -4.73
C ARG A 80 14.04 -3.42 -5.43
N GLU A 81 14.79 -4.21 -4.68
CA GLU A 81 15.66 -5.25 -5.22
C GLU A 81 14.87 -6.33 -5.95
N ALA A 82 13.83 -6.89 -5.30
CA ALA A 82 13.02 -7.96 -5.85
C ALA A 82 12.30 -7.60 -7.17
N VAL A 83 11.82 -6.35 -7.31
CA VAL A 83 11.12 -5.88 -8.53
C VAL A 83 12.02 -5.09 -9.49
N ALA A 84 13.34 -5.12 -9.29
CA ALA A 84 14.32 -4.36 -10.08
C ALA A 84 13.96 -2.86 -10.25
N SER A 85 13.31 -2.27 -9.25
CA SER A 85 12.85 -0.88 -9.29
C SER A 85 13.99 0.04 -8.85
N ARG A 86 14.76 0.51 -9.84
CA ARG A 86 15.84 1.49 -9.64
C ARG A 86 15.40 2.88 -10.08
N LEU A 87 15.64 3.86 -9.22
CA LEU A 87 15.29 5.26 -9.39
C LEU A 87 16.54 6.12 -9.13
N GLN A 88 16.71 7.20 -9.90
CA GLN A 88 17.58 8.32 -9.53
C GLN A 88 16.71 9.41 -8.91
N GLY A 89 17.05 9.87 -7.70
CA GLY A 89 16.18 10.75 -6.90
C GLY A 89 15.35 9.97 -5.87
N ASP A 90 14.22 10.54 -5.45
CA ASP A 90 13.35 9.94 -4.45
C ASP A 90 11.86 10.03 -4.82
N ARG A 91 11.00 9.56 -3.91
CA ARG A 91 9.55 9.50 -4.08
C ARG A 91 8.82 10.48 -3.16
N ARG A 92 9.52 11.44 -2.55
CA ARG A 92 8.98 12.32 -1.52
C ARG A 92 8.01 13.37 -2.05
N THR A 93 7.95 13.56 -3.36
CA THR A 93 7.01 14.49 -4.00
C THR A 93 5.62 13.90 -4.21
N TYR A 94 5.38 12.65 -3.78
CA TYR A 94 4.08 11.97 -3.88
C TYR A 94 3.87 10.93 -2.77
N GLN A 95 4.91 10.28 -2.25
CA GLN A 95 4.79 9.48 -1.02
C GLN A 95 4.90 10.40 0.20
N GLN A 96 4.03 10.17 1.19
CA GLN A 96 3.89 11.02 2.37
C GLN A 96 5.16 11.08 3.22
N ASP A 97 5.37 12.22 3.89
CA ASP A 97 6.40 12.33 4.93
C ASP A 97 6.02 11.46 6.14
N SER A 98 6.97 10.65 6.60
CA SER A 98 6.81 9.77 7.75
C SER A 98 6.46 10.51 9.05
N ALA A 99 6.75 11.81 9.14
CA ALA A 99 6.40 12.63 10.30
C ALA A 99 4.92 13.06 10.35
N ASN A 100 4.15 12.88 9.26
CA ASN A 100 2.85 13.54 9.09
C ASN A 100 1.66 12.60 9.24
N ALA A 101 1.19 12.39 10.47
CA ALA A 101 -0.04 11.63 10.72
C ALA A 101 -1.32 12.31 10.17
N ARG A 102 -1.39 13.65 10.25
CA ARG A 102 -2.58 14.42 9.80
C ARG A 102 -2.78 14.34 8.29
N GLU A 103 -1.70 14.35 7.53
CA GLU A 103 -1.73 14.20 6.07
C GLU A 103 -2.25 12.82 5.68
N ALA A 104 -1.78 11.76 6.37
CA ALA A 104 -2.26 10.41 6.14
C ALA A 104 -3.78 10.28 6.32
N LEU A 105 -4.34 10.82 7.41
CA LEU A 105 -5.78 10.79 7.63
C LEU A 105 -6.55 11.59 6.57
N ARG A 106 -5.99 12.70 6.10
CA ARG A 106 -6.60 13.49 5.03
C ARG A 106 -6.67 12.72 3.72
N GLU A 107 -5.59 12.05 3.31
CA GLU A 107 -5.57 11.24 2.08
C GLU A 107 -6.54 10.06 2.16
N ILE A 108 -6.70 9.46 3.34
CA ILE A 108 -7.67 8.39 3.55
C ILE A 108 -9.11 8.89 3.41
N GLU A 109 -9.44 10.05 3.98
CA GLU A 109 -10.76 10.65 3.76
C GLU A 109 -11.03 10.92 2.28
N LEU A 110 -10.02 11.42 1.54
CA LEU A 110 -10.14 11.66 0.11
C LEU A 110 -10.38 10.37 -0.67
N ASP A 111 -9.54 9.34 -0.49
CA ASP A 111 -9.70 8.06 -1.20
C ASP A 111 -11.05 7.39 -0.85
N LEU A 112 -11.56 7.55 0.37
CA LEU A 112 -12.91 7.08 0.75
C LEU A 112 -14.01 7.84 0.01
N ASP A 113 -13.95 9.17 -0.04
CA ASP A 113 -14.90 10.01 -0.76
C ASP A 113 -14.87 9.74 -2.28
N GLU A 114 -13.72 9.32 -2.80
CA GLU A 114 -13.50 8.95 -4.20
C GLU A 114 -13.96 7.53 -4.57
N GLY A 115 -14.39 6.73 -3.58
CA GLY A 115 -14.98 5.40 -3.80
C GLY A 115 -14.02 4.22 -3.59
N ALA A 116 -13.01 4.35 -2.72
CA ALA A 116 -12.21 3.20 -2.31
C ALA A 116 -13.04 2.18 -1.53
N ASP A 117 -12.95 0.91 -1.93
CA ASP A 117 -13.63 -0.21 -1.27
C ASP A 117 -12.83 -0.75 -0.07
N ILE A 118 -11.51 -0.56 -0.08
CA ILE A 118 -10.57 -0.92 0.99
C ILE A 118 -9.49 0.16 1.04
N VAL A 119 -9.15 0.66 2.22
CA VAL A 119 -8.03 1.61 2.40
C VAL A 119 -6.84 0.94 3.05
N MET A 120 -5.62 1.32 2.66
CA MET A 120 -4.38 0.71 3.13
C MET A 120 -3.39 1.71 3.73
N VAL A 121 -2.81 1.31 4.87
CA VAL A 121 -1.62 1.95 5.45
C VAL A 121 -0.37 1.14 5.08
N LYS A 122 0.68 1.84 4.62
CA LYS A 122 1.95 1.24 4.21
C LYS A 122 3.14 2.17 4.49
N PRO A 123 4.19 1.73 5.22
CA PRO A 123 4.34 0.44 5.94
C PRO A 123 3.42 0.24 7.14
N ALA A 124 3.50 -0.90 7.83
CA ALA A 124 2.60 -1.22 8.94
C ALA A 124 3.21 -1.03 10.33
N LEU A 125 4.28 -1.75 10.69
CA LEU A 125 4.84 -1.76 12.06
C LEU A 125 5.30 -0.39 12.53
N GLY A 126 5.87 0.42 11.64
CA GLY A 126 6.27 1.79 11.95
C GLY A 126 5.11 2.79 12.03
N TYR A 127 3.88 2.39 11.72
CA TYR A 127 2.71 3.25 11.51
C TYR A 127 1.43 2.66 12.12
N LEU A 128 1.55 1.86 13.17
CA LEU A 128 0.41 1.23 13.85
C LEU A 128 -0.54 2.27 14.46
N ASP A 129 -0.03 3.44 14.82
CA ASP A 129 -0.80 4.60 15.24
C ASP A 129 -1.71 5.11 14.11
N ILE A 130 -1.21 5.15 12.88
CA ILE A 130 -2.01 5.50 11.69
C ILE A 130 -3.05 4.40 11.43
N VAL A 131 -2.66 3.12 11.47
CA VAL A 131 -3.61 1.99 11.32
C VAL A 131 -4.77 2.11 12.32
N ARG A 132 -4.47 2.43 13.58
CA ARG A 132 -5.50 2.63 14.62
C ARG A 132 -6.41 3.81 14.31
N ALA A 133 -5.83 4.97 14.02
CA ALA A 133 -6.60 6.18 13.74
C ALA A 133 -7.56 5.99 12.55
N VAL A 134 -7.13 5.23 11.53
CA VAL A 134 -7.97 4.88 10.37
C VAL A 134 -9.05 3.89 10.73
N ALA A 135 -8.72 2.85 11.50
CA ALA A 135 -9.70 1.87 11.94
C ALA A 135 -10.77 2.45 12.88
N ASP A 136 -10.54 3.62 13.49
CA ASP A 136 -11.53 4.32 14.30
C ASP A 136 -12.59 5.05 13.46
N THR A 137 -12.28 5.41 12.20
CA THR A 137 -13.13 6.27 11.38
C THR A 137 -13.55 5.65 10.05
N SER A 138 -12.81 4.68 9.53
CA SER A 138 -13.04 4.08 8.21
C SER A 138 -14.37 3.32 8.16
N PRO A 139 -15.25 3.64 7.19
CA PRO A 139 -16.48 2.89 6.97
C PRO A 139 -16.26 1.58 6.19
N VAL A 140 -15.05 1.37 5.64
CA VAL A 140 -14.67 0.20 4.84
C VAL A 140 -13.51 -0.57 5.51
N PRO A 141 -13.24 -1.83 5.12
CA PRO A 141 -12.14 -2.60 5.68
C PRO A 141 -10.80 -1.88 5.60
N VAL A 142 -10.01 -1.99 6.66
CA VAL A 142 -8.66 -1.41 6.72
C VAL A 142 -7.63 -2.48 6.43
N ALA A 143 -6.80 -2.26 5.41
CA ALA A 143 -5.65 -3.08 5.13
C ALA A 143 -4.37 -2.45 5.68
N ALA A 144 -3.38 -3.28 6.02
CA ALA A 144 -2.05 -2.83 6.37
C ALA A 144 -1.02 -3.72 5.69
N TYR A 145 0.04 -3.11 5.14
CA TYR A 145 1.11 -3.86 4.50
C TYR A 145 2.33 -3.92 5.42
N GLN A 146 2.60 -5.12 5.94
CA GLN A 146 3.90 -5.45 6.51
C GLN A 146 4.94 -5.65 5.39
N VAL A 147 5.75 -4.63 5.17
CA VAL A 147 6.57 -4.49 3.98
C VAL A 147 7.86 -5.29 4.07
N SER A 148 8.58 -5.31 2.95
CA SER A 148 9.77 -6.15 2.75
C SER A 148 10.88 -5.89 3.76
N GLY A 149 11.08 -4.64 4.19
CA GLY A 149 12.08 -4.29 5.19
C GLY A 149 11.69 -4.78 6.58
N GLU A 150 10.41 -4.70 6.94
CA GLU A 150 9.88 -5.23 8.21
C GLU A 150 10.04 -6.75 8.26
N TYR A 151 9.73 -7.42 7.14
CA TYR A 151 10.02 -8.84 6.95
C TYR A 151 11.50 -9.18 7.14
N ALA A 152 12.37 -8.45 6.43
CA ALA A 152 13.81 -8.70 6.45
C ALA A 152 14.43 -8.43 7.83
N MET A 153 13.96 -7.42 8.56
CA MET A 153 14.45 -7.08 9.89
C MET A 153 14.26 -8.22 10.89
N ILE A 154 13.03 -8.75 10.99
CA ILE A 154 12.73 -9.88 11.89
C ILE A 154 13.47 -11.14 11.41
N SER A 155 13.45 -11.41 10.10
CA SER A 155 14.13 -12.59 9.53
C SER A 155 15.64 -12.58 9.80
N ALA A 156 16.28 -11.42 9.66
CA ALA A 156 17.71 -11.26 9.93
C ALA A 156 18.02 -11.40 11.43
N ALA A 157 17.22 -10.80 12.31
CA ALA A 157 17.40 -10.94 13.75
C ALA A 157 17.26 -12.40 14.20
N ALA A 158 16.27 -13.12 13.66
CA ALA A 158 16.09 -14.54 13.94
C ALA A 158 17.22 -15.41 13.37
N ALA A 159 17.71 -15.12 12.16
CA ALA A 159 18.86 -15.83 11.59
C ALA A 159 20.16 -15.66 12.39
N ASN A 160 20.28 -14.55 13.13
CA ASN A 160 21.39 -14.31 14.07
C ASN A 160 21.14 -14.92 15.47
N GLY A 161 20.01 -15.60 15.67
CA GLY A 161 19.65 -16.22 16.95
C GLY A 161 19.23 -15.21 18.03
N TRP A 162 18.88 -13.98 17.66
CA TRP A 162 18.51 -12.95 18.64
C TRP A 162 17.05 -13.05 19.11
N MET A 163 16.19 -13.70 18.32
CA MET A 163 14.78 -13.93 18.64
C MET A 163 14.25 -15.17 17.93
N ASP A 164 13.15 -15.73 18.43
CA ASP A 164 12.43 -16.81 17.75
C ASP A 164 11.65 -16.26 16.54
N ALA A 165 11.90 -16.84 15.36
CA ALA A 165 11.35 -16.35 14.11
C ALA A 165 9.82 -16.41 14.08
N ARG A 166 9.26 -17.56 14.47
CA ARG A 166 7.81 -17.82 14.40
C ARG A 166 7.06 -16.93 15.38
N ALA A 167 7.51 -16.85 16.63
CA ALA A 167 6.91 -16.03 17.67
C ALA A 167 6.93 -14.55 17.27
N ALA A 168 8.08 -14.03 16.84
CA ALA A 168 8.21 -12.62 16.44
C ALA A 168 7.33 -12.28 15.21
N ALA A 169 7.29 -13.16 14.21
CA ALA A 169 6.43 -12.98 13.05
C ALA A 169 4.95 -12.96 13.45
N LEU A 170 4.47 -13.95 14.22
CA LEU A 170 3.07 -13.99 14.68
C LEU A 170 2.71 -12.81 15.59
N GLU A 171 3.61 -12.38 16.46
CA GLU A 171 3.40 -11.20 17.33
C GLU A 171 3.28 -9.92 16.50
N SER A 172 4.09 -9.78 15.45
CA SER A 172 4.03 -8.63 14.54
C SER A 172 2.69 -8.58 13.78
N LEU A 173 2.21 -9.71 13.26
CA LEU A 173 0.90 -9.80 12.59
C LEU A 173 -0.26 -9.55 13.56
N THR A 174 -0.16 -10.09 14.77
CA THR A 174 -1.12 -9.85 15.85
C THR A 174 -1.17 -8.37 16.22
N SER A 175 -0.03 -7.69 16.26
CA SER A 175 0.03 -6.26 16.57
C SER A 175 -0.61 -5.40 15.48
N ILE A 176 -0.42 -5.76 14.21
CA ILE A 176 -1.09 -5.10 13.08
C ILE A 176 -2.61 -5.32 13.15
N ARG A 177 -3.05 -6.57 13.40
CA ARG A 177 -4.48 -6.88 13.56
C ARG A 177 -5.09 -6.14 14.75
N ARG A 178 -4.39 -6.10 15.90
CA ARG A 178 -4.80 -5.38 17.11
C ARG A 178 -4.91 -3.86 16.87
N ALA A 179 -4.02 -3.30 16.05
CA ALA A 179 -4.09 -1.88 15.70
C ALA A 179 -5.39 -1.55 14.96
N GLY A 180 -5.98 -2.50 14.22
CA GLY A 180 -7.30 -2.35 13.63
C GLY A 180 -7.38 -2.78 12.16
N ALA A 181 -6.28 -3.23 11.56
CA ALA A 181 -6.33 -3.76 10.21
C ALA A 181 -7.18 -5.04 10.17
N ASP A 182 -8.10 -5.13 9.22
CA ASP A 182 -8.86 -6.35 8.91
C ASP A 182 -8.09 -7.27 7.97
N ILE A 183 -7.24 -6.69 7.14
CA ILE A 183 -6.44 -7.39 6.13
C ILE A 183 -4.96 -7.06 6.34
N VAL A 184 -4.11 -8.08 6.43
CA VAL A 184 -2.66 -7.90 6.54
C VAL A 184 -1.98 -8.48 5.30
N LEU A 185 -1.34 -7.61 4.51
CA LEU A 185 -0.43 -8.05 3.45
C LEU A 185 0.94 -8.31 4.07
N THR A 186 1.40 -9.56 4.01
CA THR A 186 2.68 -9.99 4.58
C THR A 186 3.35 -11.05 3.72
N TYR A 187 4.67 -11.06 3.74
CA TYR A 187 5.49 -12.11 3.13
C TYR A 187 5.47 -13.43 3.90
N TRP A 188 5.06 -13.42 5.18
CA TRP A 188 4.87 -14.64 5.98
C TRP A 188 3.49 -15.28 5.78
N ALA A 189 2.65 -14.83 4.83
CA ALA A 189 1.26 -15.29 4.75
C ALA A 189 1.15 -16.83 4.68
N ALA A 190 1.97 -17.48 3.85
CA ALA A 190 1.98 -18.94 3.72
C ALA A 190 2.49 -19.65 5.00
N ASP A 191 3.57 -19.14 5.59
CA ASP A 191 4.14 -19.70 6.82
C ASP A 191 3.18 -19.54 8.01
N ALA A 192 2.62 -18.34 8.18
CA ALA A 192 1.68 -18.02 9.24
C ALA A 192 0.41 -18.87 9.14
N ALA A 193 -0.10 -19.12 7.93
CA ALA A 193 -1.22 -20.05 7.74
C ALA A 193 -0.88 -21.46 8.24
N GLY A 194 0.34 -21.95 7.98
CA GLY A 194 0.81 -23.23 8.52
C GLY A 194 1.03 -23.23 10.03
N TRP A 195 1.44 -22.09 10.61
CA TRP A 195 1.66 -21.96 12.05
C TRP A 195 0.39 -21.82 12.89
N LEU A 196 -0.71 -21.39 12.28
CA LEU A 196 -2.00 -21.14 12.92
C LEU A 196 -3.00 -22.30 12.73
N ALA A 197 -2.66 -23.28 11.90
CA ALA A 197 -3.45 -24.48 11.63
C ALA A 197 -3.47 -25.48 12.80
#